data_AF-A0A4R2BP16-F1
#
_entry.id   AF-A0A4R2BP16-F1
#
_cell.length_a   1.000
_cell.length_b   1.000
_cell.length_c   1.000
_cell.angle_alpha   90.00
_cell.angle_beta   90.00
_cell.angle_gamma   90.00
#
_symmetry.space_group_name_H-M   'P 1'
#
loop_
_entity.id
_entity.type
_entity.pdbx_description
1 polymer ?
#
loop_
_entity_poly.entity_id
_entity_poly.type
_entity_poly.pdbx_seq_one_letter_code
_entity_poly.pdbx_strand_id
1 'polypeptide(L)'
;MKEALKAGSDGRFDLPTGTVYPALHRLERAGLIAGEWSVVEGRKRRTYQVTPMGRQRLADERTNWREFAAAVTSLLEPDPWPATH
;
A
#
# COMPACT_ATOMS: atom_id res chain seq x y z
N MET A 1 -7.16 3.16 -9.06
CA MET A 1 -6.36 2.36 -8.10
C MET A 1 -5.40 1.44 -8.82
N LYS A 2 -5.88 0.43 -9.58
CA LYS A 2 -5.00 -0.46 -10.37
C LYS A 2 -4.08 0.29 -11.32
N GLU A 3 -4.63 1.18 -12.15
CA GLU A 3 -3.84 2.01 -13.08
C GLU A 3 -2.79 2.87 -12.36
N ALA A 4 -3.14 3.46 -11.21
CA ALA A 4 -2.20 4.25 -10.43
C ALA A 4 -1.05 3.42 -9.82
N LEU A 5 -1.35 2.19 -9.37
CA LEU A 5 -0.33 1.25 -8.87
C LEU A 5 0.56 0.73 -9.99
N LYS A 6 -0.03 0.44 -11.16
CA LYS A 6 0.70 0.01 -12.35
C LYS A 6 1.64 1.12 -12.84
N ALA A 7 1.14 2.33 -12.98
CA ALA A 7 1.94 3.49 -13.39
C ALA A 7 3.04 3.83 -12.36
N GLY A 8 2.72 3.80 -11.07
CA GLY A 8 3.70 4.10 -10.01
C GLY A 8 4.73 2.98 -9.74
N SER A 9 4.64 1.85 -10.44
CA SER A 9 5.57 0.72 -10.30
C SER A 9 6.24 0.31 -11.61
N ASP A 10 6.17 1.15 -12.64
CA ASP A 10 6.62 0.84 -14.00
C ASP A 10 6.07 -0.50 -14.53
N GLY A 11 4.81 -0.79 -14.21
CA GLY A 11 4.14 -2.03 -14.62
C GLY A 11 4.45 -3.25 -13.77
N ARG A 12 5.30 -3.16 -12.74
CA ARG A 12 5.66 -4.32 -11.89
C ARG A 12 4.51 -4.81 -11.00
N PHE A 13 3.56 -3.94 -10.66
CA PHE A 13 2.36 -4.33 -9.93
C PHE A 13 1.12 -4.30 -10.84
N ASP A 14 0.91 -5.39 -11.58
CA ASP A 14 -0.37 -5.67 -12.25
C ASP A 14 -1.25 -6.54 -11.35
N LEU A 15 -2.11 -5.90 -10.56
CA LEU A 15 -2.96 -6.60 -9.60
C LEU A 15 -4.19 -7.22 -10.29
N PRO A 16 -4.47 -8.52 -10.12
CA PRO A 16 -5.71 -9.13 -10.58
C PRO A 16 -6.95 -8.47 -9.94
N THR A 17 -8.08 -8.45 -10.64
CA THR A 17 -9.32 -7.83 -10.08
C THR A 17 -9.80 -8.57 -8.83
N GLY A 18 -9.52 -9.88 -8.75
CA GLY A 18 -9.84 -10.73 -7.61
C GLY A 18 -9.09 -10.40 -6.32
N THR A 19 -8.00 -9.62 -6.35
CA THR A 19 -7.23 -9.27 -5.13
C THR A 19 -7.61 -7.92 -4.54
N VAL A 20 -8.18 -7.02 -5.35
CA VAL A 20 -8.52 -5.64 -4.94
C VAL A 20 -9.70 -5.62 -3.97
N TYR A 21 -10.80 -6.29 -4.30
CA TYR A 21 -12.01 -6.24 -3.46
C TYR A 21 -11.82 -6.90 -2.09
N PRO A 22 -11.16 -8.07 -1.97
CA PRO A 22 -10.84 -8.62 -0.66
C PRO A 22 -9.93 -7.71 0.18
N ALA A 23 -8.97 -7.02 -0.45
CA ALA A 23 -8.11 -6.07 0.25
C ALA A 23 -8.90 -4.87 0.77
N LEU A 24 -9.76 -4.27 -0.07
CA LEU A 24 -10.65 -3.18 0.35
C LEU A 24 -11.55 -3.60 1.51
N HIS A 25 -12.14 -4.80 1.44
CA HIS A 25 -12.99 -5.30 2.51
C HIS A 25 -12.22 -5.50 3.83
N ARG A 26 -10.99 -6.02 3.78
CA ARG A 26 -10.14 -6.13 4.97
C ARG A 26 -9.80 -4.76 5.57
N LEU A 27 -9.45 -3.78 4.74
CA LEU A 27 -9.15 -2.42 5.20
C LEU A 27 -10.36 -1.71 5.80
N GLU A 28 -11.56 -1.93 5.23
CA GLU A 28 -12.81 -1.37 5.74
C GLU A 28 -13.21 -2.01 7.07
N ARG A 29 -13.12 -3.35 7.19
CA ARG A 29 -13.34 -4.03 8.47
C ARG A 29 -12.36 -3.61 9.56
N ALA A 30 -11.14 -3.26 9.17
CA ALA A 30 -10.13 -2.72 10.09
C ALA A 30 -10.34 -1.22 10.40
N GLY A 31 -11.36 -0.55 9.84
CA GLY A 31 -11.64 0.87 10.06
C GLY A 31 -10.65 1.83 9.39
N LEU A 32 -9.76 1.33 8.54
CA LEU A 32 -8.70 2.13 7.89
C LEU A 32 -9.22 2.87 6.66
N ILE A 33 -10.31 2.38 6.06
CA ILE A 33 -11.04 3.08 5.00
C ILE A 33 -12.54 3.05 5.33
N ALA A 34 -13.28 4.01 4.79
CA ALA A 34 -14.74 4.06 4.83
C ALA A 34 -15.27 4.00 3.40
N GLY A 35 -16.28 3.14 3.17
CA GLY A 35 -16.98 3.03 1.90
C GLY A 35 -18.33 3.75 1.94
N GLU A 36 -18.62 4.54 0.91
CA GLU A 36 -19.89 5.20 0.70
C GLU A 36 -20.51 4.75 -0.63
N TRP A 37 -21.80 4.48 -0.62
CA TRP A 37 -22.56 4.19 -1.84
C TRP A 37 -23.08 5.50 -2.44
N SER A 38 -22.75 5.74 -3.70
CA SER A 38 -23.28 6.85 -4.49
C SER A 38 -23.97 6.33 -5.75
N VAL A 39 -24.92 7.09 -6.26
CA VAL A 39 -25.53 6.84 -7.58
C VAL A 39 -24.97 7.87 -8.54
N VAL A 40 -24.27 7.40 -9.58
CA VAL A 40 -23.73 8.23 -10.64
C VAL A 40 -24.34 7.74 -11.94
N GLU A 41 -25.03 8.62 -12.66
CA GLU A 41 -25.71 8.29 -13.94
C GLU A 41 -26.63 7.06 -13.84
N GLY A 42 -27.39 6.96 -12.75
CA GLY A 42 -28.31 5.84 -12.50
C GLY A 42 -27.63 4.52 -12.10
N ARG A 43 -26.30 4.47 -12.00
CA ARG A 43 -25.54 3.29 -11.57
C ARG A 43 -25.04 3.44 -10.15
N LYS A 44 -25.26 2.42 -9.31
CA LYS A 44 -24.69 2.37 -7.96
C LYS A 44 -23.18 2.15 -8.04
N ARG A 45 -22.42 3.04 -7.39
CA ARG A 45 -20.97 2.96 -7.25
C ARG A 45 -20.61 3.01 -5.78
N ARG A 46 -19.67 2.18 -5.34
CA ARG A 46 -19.06 2.30 -4.02
C ARG A 46 -17.75 3.05 -4.13
N THR A 47 -17.64 4.15 -3.40
CA THR A 47 -16.44 4.99 -3.30
C THR A 47 -15.82 4.82 -1.93
N TYR A 48 -14.49 4.74 -1.86
CA TYR A 48 -13.78 4.55 -0.60
C TYR A 48 -12.88 5.74 -0.30
N GLN A 49 -12.81 6.12 0.97
CA GLN A 49 -11.92 7.16 1.47
C GLN A 49 -11.10 6.64 2.64
N VAL A 50 -9.85 7.10 2.76
CA VAL A 50 -8.98 6.75 3.89
C VAL A 50 -9.44 7.51 5.13
N THR A 51 -9.61 6.80 6.24
CA THR A 51 -10.00 7.41 7.52
C THR A 51 -8.80 8.10 8.18
N PRO A 52 -9.00 8.95 9.21
CA PRO A 52 -7.89 9.47 10.01
C PRO A 52 -7.00 8.35 10.59
N MET A 53 -7.62 7.27 11.11
CA MET A 53 -6.91 6.09 11.60
C MET A 53 -6.13 5.39 10.48
N GLY A 54 -6.72 5.28 9.29
CA GLY A 54 -6.04 4.75 8.11
C GLY A 54 -4.81 5.56 7.70
N ARG A 55 -4.89 6.89 7.79
CA ARG A 55 -3.74 7.77 7.51
C ARG A 55 -2.60 7.58 8.50
N GLN A 56 -2.91 7.48 9.80
CA GLN A 56 -1.91 7.21 10.82
C GLN A 56 -1.24 5.85 10.60
N ARG A 57 -2.04 4.80 10.45
CA ARG A 57 -1.55 3.43 10.21
C ARG A 57 -0.66 3.35 8.97
N LEU A 58 -1.04 4.06 7.91
CA LEU A 58 -0.26 4.13 6.67
C LEU A 58 1.08 4.85 6.88
N ALA A 59 1.13 5.89 7.71
CA ALA A 59 2.38 6.56 8.06
C ALA A 59 3.32 5.61 8.82
N ASP A 60 2.80 4.90 9.81
CA ASP A 60 3.57 3.94 10.62
C ASP A 60 4.13 2.80 9.75
N GLU A 61 3.30 2.20 8.89
CA GLU A 61 3.75 1.16 7.95
C GLU A 61 4.83 1.66 6.99
N ARG A 62 4.72 2.90 6.51
CA ARG A 62 5.75 3.48 5.63
C ARG A 62 7.07 3.65 6.36
N THR A 63 7.04 4.08 7.62
CA THR A 63 8.24 4.20 8.44
C THR A 63 8.88 2.82 8.64
N ASN A 64 8.11 1.84 9.11
CA ASN A 64 8.59 0.47 9.33
C ASN A 64 9.18 -0.15 8.05
N TRP A 65 8.50 0.04 6.91
CA TRP A 65 8.98 -0.46 5.63
C TRP A 65 10.30 0.19 5.20
N ARG A 66 10.43 1.51 5.36
CA ARG A 66 11.69 2.20 5.02
C ARG A 66 12.85 1.73 5.88
N GLU A 67 12.64 1.58 7.17
CA GLU A 67 13.66 1.07 8.10
C GLU A 67 14.10 -0.34 7.72
N PHE A 68 13.14 -1.24 7.48
CA PHE A 68 13.41 -2.60 7.06
C PHE A 68 14.16 -2.65 5.71
N ALA A 69 13.69 -1.89 4.71
CA ALA A 69 14.33 -1.83 3.41
C ALA A 69 15.75 -1.29 3.50
N ALA A 70 15.99 -0.24 4.30
CA ALA A 70 17.32 0.31 4.51
C ALA A 70 18.28 -0.71 5.15
N ALA A 71 17.82 -1.47 6.14
CA ALA A 71 18.62 -2.52 6.75
C ALA A 71 18.98 -3.62 5.74
N VAL A 72 18.01 -4.08 4.93
CA VAL A 72 18.26 -5.07 3.88
C VAL A 72 19.22 -4.52 2.83
N THR A 73 19.02 -3.28 2.37
CA THR A 73 19.92 -2.63 1.40
C THR A 73 21.35 -2.55 1.94
N SER A 74 21.53 -2.15 3.20
CA SER A 74 22.85 -2.08 3.84
C SER A 74 23.58 -3.43 3.89
N LEU A 75 22.85 -4.55 3.99
CA LEU A 75 23.44 -5.90 3.98
C LEU A 75 23.77 -6.40 2.56
N LEU A 76 23.10 -5.86 1.55
CA LEU A 76 23.30 -6.23 0.14
C LEU A 76 24.38 -5.38 -0.54
N GLU A 77 24.71 -4.22 0.03
CA GLU A 77 25.88 -3.46 -0.38
C GLU A 77 27.15 -4.22 0.00
N PRO A 78 28.15 -4.31 -0.91
CA PRO A 78 29.41 -4.97 -0.61
C PRO A 78 30.06 -4.26 0.57
N ASP A 79 30.33 -5.04 1.61
CA ASP A 79 30.80 -4.61 2.92
C ASP A 79 31.92 -3.56 2.85
N PRO A 80 31.87 -2.49 3.66
CA PRO A 80 33.06 -1.89 4.23
C PRO A 80 33.41 -2.62 5.54
N TRP A 81 33.40 -3.97 5.55
CA TRP A 81 33.93 -4.70 6.70
C TRP A 81 35.38 -4.22 6.85
N PRO A 82 35.80 -3.68 8.01
CA PRO A 82 37.22 -3.44 8.22
C PRO A 82 37.86 -4.81 8.18
N ALA A 83 38.56 -5.09 7.07
CA ALA A 83 39.38 -6.28 6.95
C ALA A 83 40.21 -6.38 8.23
N THR A 84 39.93 -7.41 9.02
CA THR A 84 40.75 -7.77 10.17
C THR A 84 42.14 -8.01 9.62
N HIS A 85 43.03 -7.05 9.85
CA HIS A 85 44.47 -7.15 9.63
C HIS A 85 45.11 -8.01 10.72
#